data_AF-A0A820SWG7-F1
#
_entry.id   AF-A0A820SWG7-F1
#
_cell.length_a   1.000
_cell.length_b   1.000
_cell.length_c   1.000
_cell.angle_alpha   90.00
_cell.angle_beta   90.00
_cell.angle_gamma   90.00
#
_symmetry.space_group_name_H-M   'P 1'
#
loop_
_entity.id
_entity.type
_entity.pdbx_description
1 polymer ?
#
loop_
_entity_poly.entity_id
_entity_poly.type
_entity_poly.pdbx_seq_one_letter_code
_entity_poly.pdbx_strand_id
1 'polypeptide(L)'
;MNKLNESVETIIEQYPSSIRDFSSQYGSNSARSYAVGNICKRPEIYPLYGDSTQALVFRTYGPWWINMPSDKEIKKNFQRWENEFTSRDFIDIEYSNLVYPCTSLNIYETYNPGSLEVVYVGKENNNGDITWHRIWKFPEPFSIILRNDEEILIEN
;
A
#
# COMPACT_ATOMS: atom_id res chain seq x y z
N MET A 1 6.40 -47.47 6.81
CA MET A 1 6.78 -46.12 7.24
C MET A 1 6.92 -45.25 5.99
N ASN A 2 5.84 -44.57 5.60
CA ASN A 2 5.88 -43.63 4.48
C ASN A 2 6.38 -42.29 5.03
N LYS A 3 7.60 -41.90 4.66
CA LYS A 3 8.05 -40.50 4.82
C LYS A 3 7.15 -39.67 3.92
N LEU A 4 6.28 -38.87 4.54
CA LEU A 4 5.61 -37.76 3.87
C LEU A 4 6.70 -36.88 3.27
N ASN A 5 6.71 -36.76 1.93
CA ASN A 5 7.47 -35.74 1.25
C ASN A 5 6.87 -34.40 1.68
N GLU A 6 7.52 -33.71 2.63
CA GLU A 6 7.28 -32.29 2.85
C GLU A 6 7.66 -31.58 1.54
N SER A 7 6.64 -31.10 0.83
CA SER A 7 6.84 -30.16 -0.27
C SER A 7 7.43 -28.90 0.34
N VAL A 8 8.69 -28.60 0.02
CA VAL A 8 9.32 -27.33 0.39
C VAL A 8 8.53 -26.23 -0.31
N GLU A 9 7.71 -25.49 0.43
CA GLU A 9 7.07 -24.27 -0.08
C GLU A 9 8.17 -23.27 -0.41
N THR A 10 8.30 -22.94 -1.69
CA THR A 10 9.26 -21.94 -2.15
C THR A 10 8.64 -20.56 -1.95
N ILE A 11 9.11 -19.81 -0.97
CA ILE A 11 8.73 -18.40 -0.78
C ILE A 11 9.42 -17.57 -1.85
N ILE A 12 8.64 -16.81 -2.63
CA ILE A 12 9.15 -15.90 -3.66
C ILE A 12 8.98 -14.46 -3.16
N GLU A 13 10.10 -13.79 -2.87
CA GLU A 13 10.11 -12.34 -2.65
C GLU A 13 9.94 -11.64 -4.02
N GLN A 14 8.96 -10.75 -4.13
CA GLN A 14 8.74 -9.94 -5.32
C GLN A 14 8.40 -8.50 -4.94
N TYR A 15 8.67 -7.60 -5.87
CA TYR A 15 8.36 -6.17 -5.75
C TYR A 15 7.36 -5.78 -6.85
N PRO A 16 6.61 -4.68 -6.67
CA PRO A 16 5.69 -4.19 -7.68
C PRO A 16 6.39 -4.02 -9.04
N SER A 17 5.81 -4.57 -10.10
CA SER A 17 6.36 -4.54 -11.45
C SER A 17 5.92 -3.29 -12.22
N SER A 18 4.70 -2.81 -11.97
CA SER A 18 4.14 -1.64 -12.64
C SER A 18 3.15 -0.90 -11.73
N ILE A 19 2.87 0.36 -12.07
CA ILE A 19 1.78 1.16 -11.50
C ILE A 19 0.63 1.13 -12.49
N ARG A 20 -0.56 0.70 -12.06
CA ARG A 20 -1.76 0.70 -12.90
C ARG A 20 -2.50 2.02 -12.81
N ASP A 21 -2.74 2.50 -11.60
CA ASP A 21 -3.42 3.77 -11.35
C ASP A 21 -3.07 4.31 -9.96
N PHE A 22 -3.33 5.59 -9.73
CA PHE A 22 -3.10 6.26 -8.44
C PHE A 22 -3.88 7.58 -8.37
N SER A 23 -4.32 7.95 -7.17
CA SER A 23 -5.07 9.19 -6.96
C SER A 23 -4.22 10.46 -7.09
N SER A 24 -2.99 10.41 -6.58
CA SER A 24 -2.10 11.57 -6.56
C SER A 24 -0.63 11.19 -6.38
N GLN A 25 0.24 12.14 -6.70
CA GLN A 25 1.65 12.13 -6.32
C GLN A 25 2.10 13.57 -6.12
N TYR A 26 3.05 13.78 -5.22
CA TYR A 26 3.62 15.09 -4.94
C TYR A 26 4.54 15.56 -6.09
N GLY A 27 5.35 14.65 -6.63
CA GLY A 27 6.15 14.91 -7.82
C GLY A 27 5.29 15.17 -9.06
N SER A 28 5.83 15.89 -10.05
CA SER A 28 5.20 15.97 -11.38
C SER A 28 5.28 14.64 -12.13
N ASN A 29 4.52 14.45 -13.20
CA ASN A 29 4.52 13.20 -13.98
C ASN A 29 5.90 12.80 -14.55
N SER A 30 6.78 13.78 -14.81
CA SER A 30 8.16 13.55 -15.25
C SER A 30 9.19 13.57 -14.12
N ALA A 31 8.75 13.79 -12.87
CA ALA A 31 9.65 13.86 -11.73
C ALA A 31 10.05 12.45 -11.27
N ARG A 32 11.26 12.36 -10.70
CA ARG A 32 11.73 11.18 -9.96
C ARG A 32 11.57 11.36 -8.44
N SER A 33 11.50 12.60 -7.99
CA SER A 33 11.33 12.94 -6.58
C SER A 33 9.86 12.81 -6.18
N TYR A 34 9.59 12.07 -5.10
CA TYR A 34 8.24 11.93 -4.53
C TYR A 34 7.20 11.39 -5.51
N ALA A 35 7.66 10.55 -6.45
CA ALA A 35 6.87 10.07 -7.57
C ALA A 35 6.40 8.64 -7.31
N VAL A 36 5.24 8.28 -7.87
CA VAL A 36 4.63 6.96 -7.71
C VAL A 36 5.51 5.82 -8.23
N GLY A 37 6.31 6.09 -9.27
CA GLY A 37 7.25 5.13 -9.84
C GLY A 37 8.35 4.68 -8.87
N ASN A 38 8.55 5.39 -7.76
CA ASN A 38 9.47 4.97 -6.70
C ASN A 38 9.02 3.71 -5.95
N ILE A 39 7.79 3.23 -6.15
CA ILE A 39 7.28 1.99 -5.54
C ILE A 39 7.70 0.74 -6.34
N CYS A 40 7.98 0.85 -7.64
CA CYS A 40 8.36 -0.28 -8.52
C CYS A 40 9.85 -0.67 -8.41
N LYS A 41 10.43 -0.53 -7.22
CA LYS A 41 11.82 -0.89 -6.94
C LYS A 41 11.92 -1.51 -5.56
N ARG A 42 13.06 -2.17 -5.30
CA ARG A 42 13.37 -2.68 -3.98
C ARG A 42 13.37 -1.53 -2.96
N PRO A 43 12.82 -1.72 -1.74
CA PRO A 43 12.92 -0.74 -0.68
C PRO A 43 14.37 -0.43 -0.32
N GLU A 44 14.78 0.83 -0.47
CA GLU A 44 16.14 1.32 -0.15
C GLU A 44 16.16 2.33 0.99
N ILE A 45 15.01 2.89 1.36
CA ILE A 45 14.90 3.92 2.40
C ILE A 45 14.87 3.28 3.79
N TYR A 46 13.96 2.33 4.00
CA TYR A 46 13.89 1.59 5.26
C TYR A 46 15.21 0.82 5.52
N PRO A 47 15.76 0.81 6.74
CA PRO A 47 15.16 1.24 8.00
C PRO A 47 15.36 2.72 8.36
N LEU A 48 15.93 3.53 7.46
CA LEU A 48 16.03 4.97 7.67
C LEU A 48 14.62 5.59 7.61
N TYR A 49 14.42 6.60 8.45
CA TYR A 49 13.16 7.32 8.59
C TYR A 49 13.40 8.81 8.31
N GLY A 50 12.46 9.45 7.63
CA GLY A 50 12.52 10.86 7.30
C GLY A 50 12.00 11.16 5.90
N ASP A 51 12.14 12.43 5.53
CA ASP A 51 11.83 12.91 4.19
C ASP A 51 12.88 12.41 3.19
N SER A 52 12.45 11.68 2.17
CA SER A 52 13.32 11.16 1.12
C SER A 52 12.65 11.33 -0.24
N THR A 53 13.37 11.97 -1.16
CA THR A 53 12.92 12.12 -2.55
C THR A 53 12.69 10.79 -3.26
N GLN A 54 13.27 9.70 -2.76
CA GLN A 54 13.09 8.36 -3.30
C GLN A 54 11.82 7.67 -2.81
N ALA A 55 11.03 8.29 -1.93
CA ALA A 55 9.75 7.77 -1.46
C ALA A 55 8.63 8.14 -2.44
N LEU A 56 7.45 7.53 -2.27
CA LEU A 56 6.21 8.07 -2.79
C LEU A 56 5.58 8.96 -1.72
N VAL A 57 5.14 10.14 -2.11
CA VAL A 57 4.37 11.05 -1.24
C VAL A 57 3.12 11.48 -1.99
N PHE A 58 1.96 11.27 -1.37
CA PHE A 58 0.69 11.75 -1.90
C PHE A 58 0.49 13.24 -1.60
N ARG A 59 -0.33 13.94 -2.40
CA ARG A 59 -0.59 15.38 -2.17
C ARG A 59 -1.37 15.66 -0.90
N THR A 60 -2.11 14.67 -0.38
CA THR A 60 -2.88 14.81 0.86
C THR A 60 -2.10 14.33 2.10
N TYR A 61 -0.76 14.29 2.03
CA TYR A 61 0.06 13.91 3.19
C TYR A 61 -0.19 14.83 4.40
N GLY A 62 -0.39 14.21 5.57
CA GLY A 62 -0.69 14.91 6.81
C GLY A 62 -2.05 15.62 6.83
N PRO A 63 -2.48 16.16 7.99
CA PRO A 63 -3.82 16.73 8.16
C PRO A 63 -3.92 18.22 7.79
N TRP A 64 -2.85 18.85 7.28
CA TRP A 64 -2.78 20.31 7.15
C TRP A 64 -3.87 20.89 6.26
N TRP A 65 -4.24 20.19 5.18
CA TRP A 65 -5.23 20.63 4.20
C TRP A 65 -6.67 20.50 4.73
N ILE A 66 -6.92 19.65 5.73
CA ILE A 66 -8.25 19.47 6.36
C ILE A 66 -8.70 20.76 7.05
N ASN A 67 -7.74 21.54 7.56
CA ASN A 67 -8.02 22.78 8.29
C ASN A 67 -8.05 24.02 7.40
N MET A 68 -7.74 23.90 6.10
CA MET A 68 -7.72 25.03 5.18
C MET A 68 -9.13 25.59 4.94
N PRO A 69 -9.27 26.92 4.80
CA PRO A 69 -10.57 27.53 4.48
C PRO A 69 -11.22 26.95 3.22
N SER A 70 -10.42 26.61 2.21
CA SER A 70 -10.90 26.01 0.96
C SER A 70 -11.54 24.64 1.15
N ASP A 71 -10.96 23.74 1.94
CA ASP A 71 -11.56 22.42 2.23
C ASP A 71 -12.89 22.58 3.00
N LYS A 72 -12.96 23.56 3.91
CA LYS A 72 -14.20 23.89 4.63
C LYS A 72 -15.31 24.37 3.69
N GLU A 73 -14.97 25.22 2.72
CA GLU A 73 -15.93 25.70 1.71
C GLU A 73 -16.37 24.58 0.75
N ILE A 74 -15.48 23.67 0.37
CA ILE A 74 -15.83 22.51 -0.46
C ILE A 74 -16.84 21.62 0.28
N LYS A 75 -16.60 21.29 1.55
CA LYS A 75 -17.49 20.45 2.36
C LYS A 75 -18.89 21.01 2.55
N LYS A 76 -19.05 22.35 2.54
CA LYS A 76 -20.38 22.98 2.61
C LYS A 76 -21.21 22.73 1.35
N ASN A 77 -20.56 22.66 0.19
CA ASN A 77 -21.23 22.58 -1.11
C ASN A 77 -21.24 21.16 -1.69
N PHE A 78 -20.30 20.31 -1.26
CA PHE A 78 -20.13 18.94 -1.73
C PHE A 78 -19.95 18.03 -0.52
N GLN A 79 -21.00 17.32 -0.17
CA GLN A 79 -20.94 16.28 0.84
C GLN A 79 -20.47 14.99 0.17
N ARG A 80 -19.25 14.57 0.50
CA ARG A 80 -18.80 13.22 0.15
C ARG A 80 -19.70 12.26 0.91
N TRP A 81 -20.17 11.20 0.26
CA TRP A 81 -20.62 10.04 1.03
C TRP A 81 -19.42 9.61 1.87
N GLU A 82 -19.54 9.74 3.19
CA GLU A 82 -18.55 9.21 4.11
C GLU A 82 -18.61 7.69 3.95
N ASN A 83 -17.74 7.18 3.07
CA ASN A 83 -17.55 5.76 2.89
C ASN A 83 -16.98 5.17 4.19
N GLU A 84 -17.02 3.85 4.31
CA GLU A 84 -16.41 3.09 5.41
C GLU A 84 -14.89 3.29 5.59
N PHE A 85 -14.25 4.09 4.73
CA PHE A 85 -12.84 4.46 4.80
C PHE A 85 -12.66 5.97 4.59
N THR A 86 -11.77 6.56 5.38
CA THR A 86 -11.39 7.98 5.37
C THR A 86 -10.35 8.31 4.30
N SER A 87 -9.76 7.28 3.69
CA SER A 87 -8.67 7.40 2.74
C SER A 87 -9.05 8.28 1.56
N ARG A 88 -8.13 9.20 1.28
CA ARG A 88 -8.22 10.19 0.21
C ARG A 88 -7.33 9.81 -0.97
N ASP A 89 -6.41 8.87 -0.75
CA ASP A 89 -5.43 8.46 -1.73
C ASP A 89 -5.37 6.94 -1.88
N PHE A 90 -5.09 6.50 -3.09
CA PHE A 90 -4.87 5.10 -3.41
C PHE A 90 -3.73 4.96 -4.40
N ILE A 91 -3.16 3.76 -4.42
CA ILE A 91 -2.25 3.30 -5.46
C ILE A 91 -2.68 1.88 -5.83
N ASP A 92 -2.77 1.64 -7.13
CA ASP A 92 -2.98 0.33 -7.73
C ASP A 92 -1.67 -0.10 -8.41
N ILE A 93 -1.19 -1.27 -8.03
CA ILE A 93 0.10 -1.81 -8.42
C ILE A 93 -0.05 -3.24 -8.94
N GLU A 94 0.75 -3.56 -9.93
CA GLU A 94 0.82 -4.89 -10.51
C GLU A 94 2.05 -5.64 -10.00
N TYR A 95 1.94 -6.96 -9.93
CA TYR A 95 3.04 -7.87 -9.66
C TYR A 95 3.20 -8.85 -10.82
N SER A 96 4.44 -9.22 -11.14
CA SER A 96 4.73 -10.14 -12.25
C SER A 96 4.20 -11.56 -12.01
N ASN A 97 4.08 -11.99 -10.75
CA ASN A 97 3.54 -13.29 -10.38
C ASN A 97 2.30 -13.11 -9.51
N LEU A 98 1.45 -14.15 -9.47
CA LEU A 98 0.32 -14.20 -8.55
C LEU A 98 0.81 -13.99 -7.11
N VAL A 99 0.19 -13.03 -6.43
CA VAL A 99 0.51 -12.69 -5.04
C VAL A 99 -0.34 -13.45 -4.05
N TYR A 100 -1.50 -14.00 -4.45
CA TYR A 100 -2.43 -14.68 -3.54
C TYR A 100 -2.48 -16.19 -3.80
N PRO A 101 -2.36 -17.04 -2.76
CA PRO A 101 -2.21 -16.69 -1.34
C PRO A 101 -0.83 -16.08 -1.02
N CYS A 102 -0.80 -14.91 -0.36
CA CYS A 102 0.44 -14.27 0.07
C CYS A 102 0.82 -14.76 1.47
N THR A 103 2.08 -15.14 1.67
CA THR A 103 2.60 -15.46 3.00
C THR A 103 2.80 -14.21 3.84
N SER A 104 3.27 -13.12 3.23
CA SER A 104 3.45 -11.82 3.90
C SER A 104 3.33 -10.65 2.91
N LEU A 105 2.91 -9.50 3.42
CA LEU A 105 2.89 -8.22 2.70
C LEU A 105 3.63 -7.19 3.53
N ASN A 106 4.73 -6.66 2.99
CA ASN A 106 5.57 -5.68 3.66
C ASN A 106 5.35 -4.29 3.07
N ILE A 107 4.79 -3.38 3.87
CA ILE A 107 4.57 -1.97 3.50
C ILE A 107 5.42 -1.10 4.43
N TYR A 108 6.32 -0.30 3.86
CA TYR A 108 7.27 0.52 4.61
C TYR A 108 6.88 2.00 4.59
N GLU A 109 6.25 2.47 5.67
CA GLU A 109 5.95 3.88 5.87
C GLU A 109 7.14 4.58 6.54
N THR A 110 7.84 5.46 5.80
CA THR A 110 9.15 6.01 6.22
C THR A 110 9.10 7.47 6.70
N TYR A 111 7.95 8.14 6.65
CA TYR A 111 7.83 9.55 7.08
C TYR A 111 6.61 9.86 7.94
N ASN A 112 5.46 9.23 7.69
CA ASN A 112 4.24 9.34 8.50
C ASN A 112 3.57 7.95 8.62
N PRO A 113 4.01 7.09 9.55
CA PRO A 113 3.47 5.74 9.73
C PRO A 113 2.04 5.78 10.29
N GLY A 114 1.29 4.72 10.02
CA GLY A 114 -0.12 4.62 10.38
C GLY A 114 -1.07 5.30 9.39
N SER A 115 -0.60 5.61 8.17
CA SER A 115 -1.42 6.20 7.11
C SER A 115 -2.14 5.14 6.27
N LEU A 116 -1.70 3.88 6.31
CA LEU A 116 -2.35 2.78 5.61
C LEU A 116 -3.68 2.40 6.27
N GLU A 117 -4.79 2.48 5.53
CA GLU A 117 -6.12 2.19 6.06
C GLU A 117 -6.71 0.88 5.53
N VAL A 118 -6.41 0.49 4.29
CA VAL A 118 -7.03 -0.68 3.68
C VAL A 118 -6.15 -1.27 2.60
N VAL A 119 -6.15 -2.60 2.49
CA VAL A 119 -5.46 -3.33 1.43
C VAL A 119 -6.44 -4.25 0.72
N TYR A 120 -6.44 -4.17 -0.60
CA TYR A 120 -7.16 -5.07 -1.47
C TYR A 120 -6.19 -5.85 -2.36
N VAL A 121 -6.57 -7.07 -2.72
CA VAL A 121 -5.91 -7.85 -3.76
C VAL A 121 -6.89 -8.04 -4.90
N GLY A 122 -6.47 -7.66 -6.10
CA GLY A 122 -7.24 -7.79 -7.32
C GLY A 122 -6.85 -9.04 -8.10
N LYS A 123 -7.83 -9.73 -8.68
CA LYS A 123 -7.62 -10.72 -9.73
C LYS A 123 -8.26 -10.24 -11.01
N GLU A 124 -7.44 -9.98 -12.02
CA GLU A 124 -7.89 -9.61 -13.36
C GLU A 124 -8.35 -10.84 -14.14
N ASN A 125 -9.50 -10.74 -14.80
CA ASN A 125 -10.01 -11.77 -15.71
C ASN A 125 -9.51 -11.55 -17.15
N ASN A 126 -9.84 -12.47 -18.07
CA ASN A 126 -9.43 -12.36 -19.47
C ASN A 126 -10.02 -11.14 -20.22
N ASN A 127 -11.04 -10.49 -19.66
CA ASN A 127 -11.69 -9.31 -20.23
C ASN A 127 -11.09 -8.00 -19.69
N GLY A 128 -10.16 -8.06 -18.74
CA GLY A 128 -9.59 -6.90 -18.06
C GLY A 128 -10.39 -6.41 -16.85
N ASP A 129 -11.48 -7.10 -16.47
CA ASP A 129 -12.20 -6.75 -15.24
C ASP A 129 -11.44 -7.29 -14.02
N ILE A 130 -11.31 -6.46 -12.99
CA ILE A 130 -10.62 -6.82 -11.75
C ILE A 130 -11.66 -7.10 -10.66
N THR A 131 -11.62 -8.31 -10.12
CA THR A 131 -12.35 -8.64 -8.89
C THR A 131 -11.45 -8.34 -7.70
N TRP A 132 -11.85 -7.36 -6.90
CA TRP A 132 -11.13 -6.92 -5.71
C TRP A 132 -11.61 -7.64 -4.45
N HIS A 133 -10.65 -8.13 -3.65
CA HIS A 133 -10.89 -8.74 -2.35
C HIS A 133 -10.13 -7.98 -1.28
N ARG A 134 -10.84 -7.48 -0.26
CA ARG A 134 -10.19 -6.83 0.89
C ARG A 134 -9.46 -7.90 1.70
N ILE A 135 -8.18 -7.70 1.94
CA ILE A 135 -7.36 -8.62 2.75
C ILE A 135 -6.99 -8.04 4.11
N TRP A 136 -7.10 -6.71 4.27
CA TRP A 136 -6.83 -6.04 5.53
C TRP A 136 -7.52 -4.67 5.58
N LYS A 137 -7.93 -4.23 6.77
CA LYS A 137 -8.47 -2.89 7.03
C LYS A 137 -8.09 -2.40 8.44
N PHE A 138 -7.60 -1.18 8.60
CA PHE A 138 -7.44 -0.54 9.91
C PHE A 138 -8.79 -0.36 10.62
N PRO A 139 -8.91 -0.61 11.94
CA PRO A 139 -7.87 -0.99 12.89
C PRO A 139 -7.78 -2.51 13.12
N GLU A 140 -8.07 -3.36 12.13
CA GLU A 140 -7.84 -4.80 12.26
C GLU A 140 -6.35 -5.06 12.56
N PRO A 141 -6.05 -5.93 13.55
CA PRO A 141 -4.67 -6.29 13.85
C PRO A 141 -4.03 -6.92 12.61
N PHE A 142 -2.72 -6.72 12.46
CA PHE A 142 -1.93 -7.40 11.45
C PHE A 142 -0.71 -8.04 12.10
N SER A 143 -0.22 -9.11 11.50
CA SER A 143 1.03 -9.72 11.91
C SER A 143 2.17 -9.31 10.96
N ILE A 144 3.31 -8.97 11.55
CA ILE A 144 4.56 -8.78 10.83
C ILE A 144 5.33 -10.09 10.97
N ILE A 145 5.56 -10.77 9.85
CA ILE A 145 6.52 -11.88 9.79
C ILE A 145 7.88 -11.28 9.48
N LEU A 146 8.78 -11.32 10.45
CA LEU A 146 10.15 -10.89 10.29
C LEU A 146 10.90 -11.88 9.39
N ARG A 147 12.01 -11.45 8.78
CA ARG A 147 12.85 -12.29 7.89
C ARG A 147 13.45 -13.53 8.57
N ASN A 148 13.39 -13.63 9.90
CA ASN A 148 13.78 -14.79 10.71
C ASN A 148 12.59 -15.69 11.07
N ASP A 149 11.46 -15.56 10.37
CA ASP A 149 10.21 -16.29 10.60
C ASP A 149 9.58 -16.06 11.99
N GLU A 150 9.99 -15.02 12.71
CA GLU A 150 9.31 -14.58 13.93
C GLU A 150 8.08 -13.75 13.57
N GLU A 151 6.93 -14.10 14.15
CA GLU A 151 5.68 -13.37 13.98
C GLU A 151 5.48 -12.40 15.15
N ILE A 152 5.35 -11.11 14.85
CA ILE A 152 4.90 -10.10 15.81
C ILE A 152 3.46 -9.75 15.49
N LEU A 153 2.54 -10.07 16.41
CA LEU A 153 1.15 -9.60 16.36
C LEU A 153 1.11 -8.16 16.88
N ILE A 154 0.60 -7.24 16.06
CA ILE A 154 0.36 -5.86 16.46
C ILE A 154 -1.14 -5.67 16.64
N GLU A 155 -1.55 -5.46 17.88
CA GLU A 155 -2.91 -5.05 18.25
C GLU A 155 -3.01 -3.52 18.18
N ASN A 156 -4.08 -3.00 17.57
CA ASN A 156 -4.34 -1.56 17.45
C ASN A 156 -5.08 -0.99 18.66
#